data_AF-A0A965VBK0-F1
#
_entry.id   AF-A0A965VBK0-F1
#
_cell.length_a   1.000
_cell.length_b   1.000
_cell.length_c   1.000
_cell.angle_alpha   90.00
_cell.angle_beta   90.00
_cell.angle_gamma   90.00
#
_symmetry.space_group_name_H-M   'P 1'
#
loop_
_entity.id
_entity.type
_entity.pdbx_description
1 polymer ?
#
loop_
_entity_poly.entity_id
_entity_poly.type
_entity_poly.pdbx_seq_one_letter_code
_entity_poly.pdbx_strand_id
1 'polypeptide(L)' 'MTTVQITISDALAKEAAAEGLLETGSIEAILRERLAAARVAKMQATRQKLSAAGTPPMTAEEIDAEITAYRAERRRAAGA' A
#
# COMPACT_ATOMS: atom_id res chain seq x y z
N MET A 1 0.04 -8.46 20.71
CA MET A 1 -0.64 -9.74 20.45
C MET A 1 -2.11 -9.43 20.23
N THR A 2 -2.66 -9.82 19.08
CA THR A 2 -4.07 -9.62 18.74
C THR A 2 -4.62 -10.97 18.31
N THR A 3 -5.79 -11.36 18.82
CA THR A 3 -6.45 -12.63 18.48
C THR A 3 -7.45 -12.40 17.35
N VAL A 4 -7.43 -13.28 16.34
CA VAL A 4 -8.38 -13.27 15.23
C VAL A 4 -9.07 -14.63 15.20
N GLN A 5 -10.40 -14.62 15.10
CA GLN A 5 -11.21 -15.82 14.88
C GLN A 5 -11.75 -15.77 13.45
N ILE A 6 -11.60 -16.87 12.73
CA ILE A 6 -12.06 -17.01 11.33
C ILE A 6 -12.81 -18.33 11.18
N THR A 7 -13.83 -18.32 10.32
CA THR A 7 -14.55 -19.53 9.93
C THR A 7 -14.17 -19.87 8.50
N ILE A 8 -13.68 -21.08 8.29
CA ILE A 8 -13.33 -21.65 6.99
C ILE A 8 -14.05 -22.99 6.82
N SER A 9 -14.10 -23.53 5.61
CA SER A 9 -14.70 -24.85 5.39
C SER A 9 -13.87 -25.94 6.03
N ASP A 10 -14.52 -27.01 6.50
CA ASP A 10 -13.84 -28.14 7.15
C ASP A 10 -12.81 -28.80 6.24
N ALA A 11 -13.09 -28.88 4.94
CA ALA A 11 -12.16 -29.42 3.95
C ALA A 11 -10.87 -28.58 3.91
N LEU A 12 -11.00 -27.26 3.80
CA LEU A 12 -9.85 -26.36 3.79
C LEU A 12 -9.10 -26.37 5.11
N ALA A 13 -9.80 -26.47 6.24
CA ALA A 13 -9.17 -26.57 7.56
C ALA A 13 -8.30 -27.82 7.68
N LYS A 14 -8.78 -28.98 7.19
CA LYS A 14 -8.01 -30.24 7.22
C LYS A 14 -6.76 -30.16 6.34
N GLU A 15 -6.90 -29.66 5.12
CA GLU A 15 -5.76 -29.50 4.20
C GLU A 15 -4.73 -28.51 4.75
N ALA A 16 -5.17 -27.33 5.18
CA ALA A 16 -4.29 -26.31 5.74
C ALA A 16 -3.62 -26.77 7.04
N ALA A 17 -4.31 -27.56 7.88
CA ALA A 17 -3.71 -28.13 9.08
C ALA A 17 -2.64 -29.19 8.74
N ALA A 18 -2.90 -30.06 7.77
CA ALA A 18 -1.95 -31.10 7.34
C ALA A 18 -0.64 -30.49 6.82
N GLU A 19 -0.71 -29.32 6.20
CA GLU A 19 0.45 -28.56 5.68
C GLU A 19 1.03 -27.56 6.70
N GLY A 20 0.55 -27.54 7.96
CA GLY A 20 1.05 -26.63 8.99
C GLY A 20 0.74 -25.14 8.74
N LEU A 21 -0.17 -24.83 7.81
CA LEU A 21 -0.51 -23.45 7.44
C LEU A 21 -1.36 -22.76 8.50
N LEU A 22 -2.02 -23.51 9.40
CA LEU A 22 -2.81 -22.96 10.51
C LEU A 22 -1.98 -22.63 11.76
N GLU A 23 -0.67 -22.92 11.76
CA GLU A 23 0.22 -22.49 12.84
C GLU A 23 0.32 -20.96 12.89
N THR A 24 0.46 -20.39 14.09
CA THR A 24 0.46 -18.93 14.27
C THR A 24 1.53 -18.23 13.42
N GLY A 25 2.73 -18.81 13.35
CA GLY A 25 3.83 -18.27 12.54
C GLY A 25 3.55 -18.34 11.03
N SER A 26 2.98 -19.46 10.57
CA SER A 26 2.60 -19.66 9.17
C SER A 26 1.50 -18.69 8.74
N ILE A 27 0.44 -18.53 9.55
CA ILE A 27 -0.63 -17.56 9.29
C ILE A 27 -0.08 -16.14 9.25
N GLU A 28 0.81 -15.77 10.18
CA GLU A 28 1.42 -14.44 10.17
C GLU A 28 2.26 -14.19 8.91
N ALA A 29 3.04 -15.19 8.47
CA ALA A 29 3.83 -15.12 7.25
C ALA A 29 2.93 -14.94 6.01
N ILE A 30 1.88 -15.74 5.88
CA ILE A 30 0.90 -15.65 4.79
C ILE A 30 0.26 -14.26 4.76
N LEU A 31 -0.19 -13.73 5.90
CA LEU A 31 -0.79 -12.40 5.98
C LEU A 31 0.19 -11.31 5.54
N ARG A 32 1.45 -11.37 6.01
CA ARG A 32 2.48 -10.39 5.62
C ARG A 32 2.78 -10.44 4.12
N GLU A 33 2.90 -11.63 3.55
CA GLU A 33 3.13 -11.82 2.13
C GLU A 33 1.97 -11.25 1.29
N ARG A 34 0.72 -11.58 1.66
CA ARG A 34 -0.47 -11.05 0.98
C ARG A 34 -0.54 -9.53 1.07
N LEU A 35 -0.20 -8.95 2.22
CA LEU A 35 -0.15 -7.49 2.37
C LEU A 35 0.96 -6.86 1.52
N ALA A 36 2.13 -7.48 1.43
CA ALA A 36 3.22 -7.00 0.57
C ALA A 36 2.80 -7.00 -0.91
N ALA A 37 2.22 -8.11 -1.38
CA ALA A 37 1.70 -8.23 -2.73
C ALA A 37 0.61 -7.18 -3.02
N ALA A 38 -0.33 -6.98 -2.10
CA ALA A 38 -1.39 -5.98 -2.24
C ALA A 38 -0.84 -4.54 -2.33
N ARG A 39 0.21 -4.21 -1.59
CA ARG A 39 0.89 -2.91 -1.68
C ARG A 39 1.51 -2.68 -3.06
N VAL A 40 2.21 -3.69 -3.59
CA VAL A 40 2.81 -3.62 -4.93
C VAL A 40 1.73 -3.47 -6.00
N ALA A 41 0.66 -4.26 -5.93
CA ALA A 41 -0.46 -4.16 -6.87
C ALA A 41 -1.12 -2.79 -6.84
N LYS A 42 -1.32 -2.21 -5.65
CA LYS A 42 -1.84 -0.84 -5.49
C LYS A 42 -0.92 0.19 -6.15
N MET A 43 0.40 0.09 -5.94
CA MET A 43 1.37 0.99 -6.56
C MET A 43 1.31 0.90 -8.09
N GLN A 44 1.27 -0.31 -8.64
CA GLN A 44 1.17 -0.52 -10.09
C GLN A 44 -0.13 0.06 -10.65
N ALA A 45 -1.27 -0.16 -9.98
CA ALA A 45 -2.55 0.41 -10.39
C ALA A 45 -2.53 1.95 -10.37
N THR A 46 -1.93 2.57 -9.35
CA THR A 46 -1.75 4.02 -9.31
C THR A 46 -0.86 4.51 -10.45
N ARG A 47 0.24 3.82 -10.74
CA ARG A 47 1.13 4.16 -11.86
C ARG A 47 0.41 4.10 -13.20
N GLN A 48 -0.40 3.07 -13.43
CA GLN A 48 -1.21 2.94 -14.65
C GLN A 48 -2.21 4.10 -14.79
N LYS A 49 -2.89 4.48 -13.70
CA LYS A 49 -3.80 5.64 -13.68
C LYS A 49 -3.08 6.95 -14.03
N LEU A 50 -1.92 7.20 -13.44
CA LEU A 50 -1.11 8.38 -13.75
C LEU A 50 -0.66 8.40 -15.21
N SER A 51 -0.19 7.27 -15.73
CA SER A 51 0.21 7.15 -17.13
C SER A 51 -0.96 7.40 -18.08
N ALA A 52 -2.16 6.90 -17.74
CA ALA A 52 -3.36 7.07 -18.55
C ALA A 52 -3.89 8.52 -18.53
N ALA A 53 -3.62 9.28 -17.47
CA ALA A 53 -4.00 10.69 -17.38
C ALA A 53 -3.28 11.57 -18.41
N GLY A 54 -2.16 11.10 -18.99
CA GLY A 54 -1.47 11.79 -20.08
C GLY A 54 -0.90 13.15 -19.71
N THR A 55 -0.71 13.42 -18.41
CA THR A 55 -0.17 14.69 -17.94
C THR A 55 1.26 14.85 -18.46
N PRO A 56 1.59 15.95 -19.16
CA PRO A 56 2.94 16.17 -19.65
C PRO A 56 3.93 16.25 -18.47
N PRO A 57 5.15 15.72 -18.62
CA PRO A 57 6.17 15.87 -17.59
C PRO A 57 6.53 17.35 -17.44
N MET A 58 6.54 17.82 -16.20
CA MET A 58 7.10 19.13 -15.86
C MET A 58 8.63 19.08 -15.90
N THR A 59 9.29 20.19 -16.21
CA THR A 59 10.74 20.31 -16.08
C THR A 59 11.15 20.42 -14.61
N ALA A 60 12.42 20.19 -14.31
CA ALA A 60 12.92 20.35 -12.94
C ALA A 60 12.71 21.78 -12.42
N GLU A 61 12.93 22.77 -13.28
CA GLU A 61 12.76 24.19 -12.95
C GLU A 61 11.30 24.54 -12.62
N GLU A 62 10.35 24.00 -13.38
CA GLU A 62 8.92 24.18 -13.13
C GLU A 62 8.49 23.56 -11.79
N ILE A 63 9.02 22.37 -11.46
CA ILE A 63 8.77 21.69 -10.19
C ILE A 63 9.31 22.53 -9.02
N ASP A 64 10.54 23.03 -9.12
CA ASP A 64 11.16 23.82 -8.06
C ASP A 64 10.45 25.15 -7.81
N ALA A 65 9.97 25.80 -8.88
CA ALA A 65 9.16 27.01 -8.79
C ALA A 65 7.85 26.75 -8.01
N GLU A 66 7.14 25.68 -8.35
CA GLU A 66 5.87 25.30 -7.71
C GLU A 66 6.07 24.94 -6.23
N ILE A 67 7.10 24.15 -5.91
CA ILE A 67 7.44 23.80 -4.51
C ILE A 67 7.77 25.06 -3.71
N THR A 68 8.53 25.99 -4.29
CA THR A 68 8.90 27.25 -3.63
C THR A 68 7.68 28.12 -3.35
N ALA A 69 6.78 28.25 -4.33
CA ALA A 69 5.53 28.99 -4.19
C ALA A 69 4.64 28.40 -3.08
N TYR A 70 4.42 27.09 -3.11
CA TYR A 70 3.65 26.37 -2.08
C TYR A 70 4.23 26.54 -0.68
N ARG A 71 5.56 26.41 -0.53
CA ARG A 71 6.23 26.61 0.77
C ARG A 71 6.16 28.05 1.25
N ALA A 72 6.24 29.03 0.35
CA ALA A 72 6.08 30.44 0.69
C ALA A 72 4.66 30.75 1.17
N GLU A 73 3.64 30.18 0.53
CA GLU A 73 2.25 30.25 0.97
C GLU A 73 2.06 29.64 2.36
N ARG A 74 2.57 28.43 2.60
CA ARG A 74 2.50 27.79 3.92
C ARG A 74 3.16 28.61 5.03
N ARG A 75 4.29 29.26 4.76
CA ARG A 75 4.96 30.14 5.73
C ARG A 75 4.12 31.39 6.04
N ARG A 76 3.50 31.98 5.02
CA ARG A 76 2.59 33.13 5.20
C ARG A 76 1.37 32.74 6.05
N ALA A 77 0.79 31.56 5.80
CA ALA A 77 -0.36 31.06 6.55
C ALA A 77 -0.04 30.64 7.99
N ALA A 78 1.20 30.26 8.30
CA ALA A 78 1.62 29.89 9.65
C ALA A 78 2.13 31.08 10.50
N GLY A 79 2.33 32.24 9.88
CA GLY A 79 2.73 33.50 10.53
C GLY A 79 1.61 34.51 10.70
N ALA A 80 0.37 34.14 10.35
CA ALA A 80 -0.87 34.84 10.66
C ALA A 80 -1.62 34.08 11.76
#